data_AF-A0A3D3CUI1-F1
#
_entry.id   AF-A0A3D3CUI1-F1
#
_cell.length_a   1.000
_cell.length_b   1.000
_cell.length_c   1.000
_cell.angle_alpha   90.00
_cell.angle_beta   90.00
_cell.angle_gamma   90.00
#
_symmetry.space_group_name_H-M   'P 1'
#
loop_
_entity.id
_entity.type
_entity.pdbx_description
1 polymer ?
#
loop_
_entity_poly.entity_id
_entity_poly.type
_entity_poly.pdbx_seq_one_letter_code
_entity_poly.pdbx_strand_id
1 'polypeptide(L)'
;MGAGSQKIINDPVYGFITIDHPLILEVMRHPFYQRLRRIQQMGFANLVYPGAVHTRLHHSLGAYHLMCNALAVLKGKGIPVTDNEELGAKLAILLHDAGHGPFSHALENNLIENLNHESVSLQIMQQLNREMQGALDTAIAIFTNHYPKKFLHQLVSGQLDVDRMDYLNRDSFFTGVSEGVIGYDRIIHMLTVYEGELMVQEKGIYSIEKFLVARRLMYWQVYLHKTVVSAESMLVKIIQRAREIIRSGEKLSSGSAPLDFFLSLTPQDSSGWLEAFSL
;
A
#
# COMPACT_ATOMS: atom_id res chain seq x y z
N MET A 1 11.02 30.45 -13.40
CA MET A 1 10.45 29.23 -14.02
C MET A 1 11.53 28.16 -13.99
N GLY A 2 11.62 27.39 -12.90
CA GLY A 2 12.55 26.27 -12.81
C GLY A 2 11.89 25.05 -13.45
N ALA A 3 12.55 24.43 -14.42
CA ALA A 3 12.11 23.15 -14.99
C ALA A 3 11.84 22.17 -13.84
N GLY A 4 10.58 21.79 -13.64
CA GLY A 4 10.21 20.81 -12.63
C GLY A 4 10.97 19.52 -12.93
N SER A 5 11.77 19.05 -11.97
CA SER A 5 12.63 17.88 -12.16
C SER A 5 11.76 16.63 -12.28
N GLN A 6 11.32 16.32 -13.49
CA GLN A 6 10.67 15.05 -13.81
C GLN A 6 11.60 13.92 -13.39
N LYS A 7 11.08 12.99 -12.59
CA LYS A 7 11.81 11.79 -12.18
C LYS A 7 11.21 10.59 -12.86
N ILE A 8 12.05 9.77 -13.47
CA ILE A 8 11.67 8.50 -14.06
C ILE A 8 12.25 7.39 -13.19
N ILE A 9 11.41 6.42 -12.82
CA ILE A 9 11.79 5.23 -12.06
C ILE A 9 11.54 4.01 -12.94
N ASN A 10 12.52 3.13 -13.00
CA ASN A 10 12.37 1.84 -13.66
C ASN A 10 11.66 0.87 -12.73
N ASP A 11 10.58 0.29 -13.20
CA ASP A 11 9.82 -0.76 -12.55
C ASP A 11 9.74 -1.98 -13.49
N PRO A 12 10.10 -3.19 -13.04
CA PRO A 12 10.11 -4.36 -13.91
C PRO A 12 8.72 -4.84 -14.32
N VAL A 13 7.66 -4.43 -13.62
CA VAL A 13 6.27 -4.81 -13.91
C VAL A 13 5.65 -3.85 -14.93
N TYR A 14 5.91 -2.55 -14.79
CA TYR A 14 5.26 -1.51 -15.62
C TYR A 14 6.18 -0.70 -16.53
N GLY A 15 7.50 -0.94 -16.50
CA GLY A 15 8.46 -0.18 -17.27
C GLY A 15 8.80 1.16 -16.60
N PHE A 16 8.43 2.28 -17.22
CA PHE A 16 8.80 3.60 -16.71
C PHE A 16 7.68 4.25 -15.90
N ILE A 17 7.92 4.47 -14.61
CA ILE A 17 7.06 5.25 -13.73
C ILE A 17 7.55 6.70 -13.74
N THR A 18 6.73 7.59 -14.28
CA THR A 18 7.02 9.02 -14.36
C THR A 18 6.41 9.76 -13.19
N ILE A 19 7.19 10.65 -12.57
CA ILE A 19 6.79 11.46 -11.43
C ILE A 19 7.15 12.91 -11.73
N ASP A 20 6.12 13.73 -11.92
CA ASP A 20 6.23 15.07 -12.47
C ASP A 20 5.67 16.17 -11.53
N HIS A 21 5.15 15.80 -10.37
CA HIS A 21 4.61 16.74 -9.39
C HIS A 21 5.57 16.98 -8.20
N PRO A 22 5.93 18.24 -7.89
CA PRO A 22 6.87 18.56 -6.79
C PRO A 22 6.45 17.98 -5.43
N LEU A 23 5.16 18.09 -5.07
CA LEU A 23 4.65 17.57 -3.80
C LEU A 23 4.75 16.04 -3.70
N ILE A 24 4.57 15.32 -4.81
CA ILE A 24 4.76 13.86 -4.84
C ILE A 24 6.24 13.54 -4.58
N LEU A 25 7.16 14.25 -5.24
CA LEU A 25 8.59 14.07 -5.02
C LEU A 25 9.01 14.39 -3.59
N GLU A 26 8.39 15.38 -2.96
CA GLU A 26 8.61 15.75 -1.56
C GLU A 26 8.16 14.64 -0.61
N VAL A 27 6.92 14.16 -0.73
CA VAL A 27 6.40 13.01 0.01
C VAL A 27 7.30 11.79 -0.17
N MET A 28 7.74 11.53 -1.40
CA MET A 28 8.63 10.41 -1.67
C MET A 28 9.97 10.51 -0.96
N ARG A 29 10.52 11.71 -0.74
CA ARG A 29 11.78 11.88 -0.02
C ARG A 29 11.63 11.69 1.50
N HIS A 30 10.40 11.76 2.01
CA HIS A 30 10.13 11.69 3.43
C HIS A 30 10.50 10.32 4.03
N PRO A 31 11.09 10.27 5.25
CA PRO A 31 11.42 9.01 5.94
C PRO A 31 10.25 8.02 6.03
N PHE A 32 9.04 8.50 6.34
CA PHE A 32 7.82 7.68 6.36
C PHE A 32 7.56 6.91 5.06
N TYR A 33 7.94 7.48 3.92
CA TYR A 33 7.81 6.82 2.63
C TYR A 33 9.04 5.97 2.29
N GLN A 34 10.24 6.48 2.55
CA GLN A 34 11.50 5.78 2.25
C GLN A 34 11.66 4.48 3.05
N ARG A 35 11.06 4.35 4.23
CA ARG A 35 11.09 3.10 4.99
C ARG A 35 10.43 1.93 4.28
N LEU A 36 9.49 2.16 3.37
CA LEU A 36 8.83 1.12 2.57
C LEU A 36 9.83 0.32 1.70
N ARG A 37 11.06 0.79 1.52
CA ARG A 37 12.18 0.02 0.93
C ARG A 37 12.59 -1.20 1.75
N ARG A 38 12.36 -1.17 3.06
CA ARG A 38 12.83 -2.19 4.02
C ARG A 38 11.72 -3.14 4.43
N ILE A 39 10.51 -2.93 3.92
CA ILE A 39 9.31 -3.71 4.28
C ILE A 39 8.93 -4.56 3.08
N GLN A 40 9.11 -5.88 3.20
CA GLN A 40 8.69 -6.83 2.17
C GLN A 40 7.18 -6.77 1.97
N GLN A 41 6.72 -6.85 0.72
CA GLN A 41 5.30 -6.85 0.40
C GLN A 41 4.61 -8.08 0.99
N MET A 42 5.22 -9.26 0.81
CA MET A 42 4.62 -10.55 1.15
C MET A 42 5.38 -11.29 2.26
N GLY A 43 5.89 -10.58 3.27
CA GLY A 43 6.49 -11.20 4.47
C GLY A 43 7.35 -12.43 4.20
N PHE A 44 6.89 -13.61 4.65
CA PHE A 44 7.59 -14.89 4.53
C PHE A 44 7.35 -15.65 3.21
N ALA A 45 6.70 -15.05 2.21
CA ALA A 45 6.49 -15.69 0.92
C ALA A 45 7.79 -16.14 0.24
N ASN A 46 8.90 -15.46 0.53
CA ASN A 46 10.23 -15.83 0.04
C ASN A 46 10.72 -17.23 0.49
N LEU A 47 10.15 -17.80 1.55
CA LEU A 47 10.45 -19.17 2.00
C LEU A 47 9.91 -20.24 1.04
N VAL A 48 8.92 -19.88 0.22
CA VAL A 48 8.28 -20.76 -0.78
C VAL A 48 8.64 -20.30 -2.19
N TYR A 49 8.67 -18.99 -2.40
CA TYR A 49 8.89 -18.32 -3.66
C TYR A 49 10.14 -17.43 -3.54
N PRO A 50 11.36 -17.94 -3.80
CA PRO A 50 12.59 -17.19 -3.56
C PRO A 50 12.67 -15.83 -4.27
N GLY A 51 11.90 -15.63 -5.36
CA GLY A 51 11.78 -14.36 -6.07
C GLY A 51 10.89 -13.31 -5.40
N ALA A 52 10.08 -13.67 -4.40
CA ALA A 52 9.18 -12.78 -3.67
C ALA A 52 9.93 -11.83 -2.71
N VAL A 53 10.80 -10.99 -3.27
CA VAL A 53 11.69 -10.06 -2.54
C VAL A 53 11.29 -8.60 -2.73
N HIS A 54 10.22 -8.33 -3.47
CA HIS A 54 9.71 -6.98 -3.65
C HIS A 54 9.17 -6.40 -2.33
N THR A 55 9.17 -5.08 -2.29
CA THR A 55 8.90 -4.29 -1.09
C THR A 55 7.65 -3.45 -1.29
N ARG A 56 7.08 -2.94 -0.20
CA ARG A 56 5.94 -2.02 -0.25
C ARG A 56 6.22 -0.75 -1.04
N LEU A 57 7.48 -0.33 -1.15
CA LEU A 57 7.86 0.78 -2.05
C LEU A 57 7.55 0.43 -3.52
N HIS A 58 7.90 -0.77 -3.96
CA HIS A 58 7.63 -1.20 -5.34
C HIS A 58 6.14 -1.17 -5.62
N HIS A 59 5.36 -1.73 -4.69
CA HIS A 59 3.89 -1.74 -4.75
C HIS A 59 3.30 -0.33 -4.79
N SER A 60 3.67 0.54 -3.84
CA SER A 60 3.19 1.92 -3.78
C SER A 60 3.48 2.71 -5.06
N LEU A 61 4.68 2.56 -5.65
CA LEU A 61 5.03 3.22 -6.91
C LEU A 61 4.21 2.69 -8.08
N GLY A 62 3.99 1.37 -8.15
CA GLY A 62 3.19 0.77 -9.20
C GLY A 62 1.70 1.12 -9.08
N ALA A 63 1.14 1.10 -7.87
CA ALA A 63 -0.22 1.57 -7.61
C ALA A 63 -0.40 3.06 -7.98
N TYR A 64 0.60 3.90 -7.67
CA TYR A 64 0.66 5.29 -8.15
C TYR A 64 0.63 5.36 -9.68
N HIS A 65 1.43 4.55 -10.38
CA HIS A 65 1.44 4.50 -11.84
C HIS A 65 0.06 4.10 -12.41
N LEU A 66 -0.57 3.07 -11.85
CA LEU A 66 -1.90 2.63 -12.26
C LEU A 66 -2.97 3.69 -11.99
N MET A 67 -2.86 4.44 -10.88
CA MET A 67 -3.72 5.59 -10.61
C MET A 67 -3.57 6.68 -11.68
N CYS A 68 -2.35 7.02 -12.09
CA CYS A 68 -2.12 7.96 -13.18
C CYS A 68 -2.85 7.52 -14.46
N ASN A 69 -2.73 6.23 -14.81
CA ASN A 69 -3.37 5.68 -16.00
C ASN A 69 -4.90 5.69 -15.89
N ALA A 70 -5.45 5.31 -14.73
CA ALA A 70 -6.89 5.34 -14.49
C ALA A 70 -7.48 6.75 -14.58
N LEU A 71 -6.84 7.74 -13.96
CA LEU A 71 -7.28 9.14 -14.03
C LEU A 71 -7.19 9.68 -15.47
N ALA A 72 -6.13 9.35 -16.20
CA ALA A 72 -5.99 9.73 -17.61
C ALA A 72 -7.10 9.14 -18.48
N VAL A 73 -7.44 7.86 -18.29
CA VAL A 73 -8.56 7.21 -19.01
C VAL A 73 -9.89 7.84 -18.67
N LEU A 74 -10.18 8.09 -17.39
CA LEU A 74 -11.45 8.70 -16.97
C LEU A 74 -11.59 10.13 -17.52
N LYS A 75 -10.54 10.95 -17.43
CA LYS A 75 -10.51 12.30 -18.02
C LYS A 75 -10.71 12.25 -19.54
N GLY A 76 -10.06 11.29 -20.22
CA GLY A 76 -10.23 11.06 -21.66
C GLY A 76 -11.65 10.67 -22.08
N LYS A 77 -12.44 10.10 -21.15
CA LYS A 77 -13.87 9.81 -21.34
C LYS A 77 -14.79 10.97 -20.97
N GLY A 78 -14.24 12.13 -20.61
CA GLY A 78 -15.01 13.31 -20.21
C GLY A 78 -15.50 13.28 -18.76
N ILE A 79 -15.01 12.36 -17.91
CA ILE A 79 -15.31 12.38 -16.48
C ILE A 79 -14.54 13.55 -15.85
N PRO A 80 -15.23 14.51 -15.18
CA PRO A 80 -14.58 15.69 -14.65
C PRO A 80 -13.71 15.34 -13.44
N VAL A 81 -12.39 15.54 -13.58
CA VAL A 81 -11.41 15.45 -12.50
C VAL A 81 -10.53 16.71 -12.58
N THR A 82 -10.57 17.52 -11.53
CA THR A 82 -9.74 18.73 -11.38
C THR A 82 -8.29 18.36 -11.04
N ASP A 83 -7.35 19.27 -11.25
CA ASP A 83 -5.93 19.02 -10.95
C ASP A 83 -5.70 18.73 -9.45
N ASN A 84 -6.47 19.37 -8.57
CA ASN A 84 -6.41 19.12 -7.13
C ASN A 84 -6.95 17.73 -6.75
N GLU A 85 -8.02 17.27 -7.39
CA GLU A 85 -8.55 15.91 -7.20
C GLU A 85 -7.59 14.84 -7.74
N GLU A 86 -6.98 15.10 -8.90
CA GLU A 86 -5.98 14.22 -9.50
C GLU A 86 -4.75 14.09 -8.61
N LEU A 87 -4.22 15.20 -8.12
CA LEU A 87 -3.11 15.21 -7.17
C LEU A 87 -3.49 14.51 -5.85
N GLY A 88 -4.68 14.78 -5.32
CA GLY A 88 -5.19 14.16 -4.11
C GLY A 88 -5.31 12.64 -4.22
N ALA A 89 -5.87 12.13 -5.33
CA ALA A 89 -5.98 10.69 -5.58
C ALA A 89 -4.59 10.03 -5.74
N LYS A 90 -3.66 10.68 -6.45
CA LYS A 90 -2.27 10.24 -6.58
C LYS A 90 -1.54 10.18 -5.23
N LEU A 91 -1.72 11.17 -4.36
CA LEU A 91 -1.15 11.18 -3.01
C LEU A 91 -1.79 10.11 -2.12
N ALA A 92 -3.11 9.94 -2.20
CA ALA A 92 -3.85 8.95 -1.42
C ALA A 92 -3.35 7.53 -1.73
N ILE A 93 -3.23 7.16 -2.99
CA ILE A 93 -2.69 5.84 -3.36
C ILE A 93 -1.19 5.71 -3.08
N LEU A 94 -0.42 6.78 -3.18
CA LEU A 94 1.01 6.71 -2.85
C LEU A 94 1.20 6.34 -1.37
N LEU A 95 0.34 6.86 -0.49
CA LEU A 95 0.44 6.72 0.96
C LEU A 95 -0.49 5.66 1.56
N HIS A 96 -1.35 4.99 0.78
CA HIS A 96 -2.38 4.07 1.31
C HIS A 96 -1.78 2.96 2.21
N ASP A 97 -0.60 2.48 1.81
CA ASP A 97 0.15 1.42 2.47
C ASP A 97 1.28 1.92 3.38
N ALA A 98 1.38 3.25 3.57
CA ALA A 98 2.44 3.87 4.36
C ALA A 98 2.37 3.46 5.83
N GLY A 99 1.26 2.91 6.33
CA GLY A 99 1.07 2.49 7.71
C GLY A 99 1.51 1.07 8.02
N HIS A 100 1.99 0.30 7.05
CA HIS A 100 2.41 -1.07 7.29
C HIS A 100 3.73 -1.17 8.06
N GLY A 101 3.75 -1.96 9.13
CA GLY A 101 4.96 -2.39 9.84
C GLY A 101 5.62 -3.63 9.21
N PRO A 102 6.81 -4.04 9.72
CA PRO A 102 7.46 -5.28 9.30
C PRO A 102 6.56 -6.48 9.57
N PHE A 103 6.50 -7.42 8.61
CA PHE A 103 5.60 -8.58 8.64
C PHE A 103 4.10 -8.25 8.79
N SER A 104 3.74 -6.97 8.74
CA SER A 104 2.40 -6.40 8.58
C SER A 104 1.31 -7.22 9.29
N HIS A 105 0.49 -7.98 8.55
CA HIS A 105 -0.66 -8.73 9.10
C HIS A 105 -0.30 -9.70 10.22
N ALA A 106 0.88 -10.33 10.18
CA ALA A 106 1.30 -11.22 11.26
C ALA A 106 1.43 -10.46 12.59
N LEU A 107 1.94 -9.22 12.53
CA LEU A 107 2.29 -8.45 13.73
C LEU A 107 1.31 -7.32 14.07
N GLU A 108 0.40 -6.98 13.15
CA GLU A 108 -0.59 -5.90 13.25
C GLU A 108 -1.40 -5.96 14.56
N ASN A 109 -1.78 -7.16 15.02
CA ASN A 109 -2.54 -7.34 16.26
C ASN A 109 -1.70 -7.86 17.45
N ASN A 110 -0.41 -8.15 17.27
CA ASN A 110 0.45 -8.76 18.29
C ASN A 110 1.50 -7.80 18.85
N LEU A 111 1.99 -6.87 18.03
CA LEU A 111 2.94 -5.83 18.47
C LEU A 111 2.21 -4.64 19.09
N ILE A 112 1.11 -4.19 18.50
CA ILE A 112 0.32 -3.08 19.05
C ILE A 112 -1.17 -3.43 18.93
N GLU A 113 -1.83 -3.65 20.07
CA GLU A 113 -3.25 -3.99 20.08
C GLU A 113 -4.07 -2.86 19.45
N ASN A 114 -4.97 -3.21 18.53
CA ASN A 114 -5.93 -2.31 17.86
C ASN A 114 -5.33 -1.25 16.91
N LEU A 115 -4.10 -1.42 16.44
CA LEU A 115 -3.49 -0.53 15.45
C LEU A 115 -3.51 -1.18 14.08
N ASN A 116 -4.60 -0.96 13.33
CA ASN A 116 -4.66 -1.37 11.93
C ASN A 116 -3.74 -0.48 11.07
N HIS A 117 -3.16 -1.04 10.02
CA HIS A 117 -2.25 -0.31 9.13
C HIS A 117 -2.94 0.91 8.49
N GLU A 118 -4.23 0.85 8.18
CA GLU A 118 -4.99 1.98 7.62
C GLU A 118 -5.01 3.20 8.57
N SER A 119 -5.19 2.99 9.88
CA SER A 119 -5.14 4.08 10.87
C SER A 119 -3.74 4.65 11.01
N VAL A 120 -2.70 3.83 10.86
CA VAL A 120 -1.30 4.30 10.85
C VAL A 120 -1.02 5.09 9.57
N SER A 121 -1.48 4.62 8.41
CA SER A 121 -1.39 5.35 7.15
C SER A 121 -2.05 6.72 7.28
N LEU A 122 -3.25 6.79 7.87
CA LEU A 122 -3.94 8.05 8.12
C LEU A 122 -3.14 8.98 9.05
N GLN A 123 -2.57 8.45 10.13
CA GLN A 123 -1.75 9.26 11.05
C GLN A 123 -0.48 9.79 10.37
N ILE A 124 0.16 9.00 9.52
CA ILE A 124 1.29 9.43 8.69
C ILE A 124 0.84 10.51 7.71
N MET A 125 -0.29 10.32 7.01
CA MET A 125 -0.84 11.33 6.10
C MET A 125 -1.13 12.64 6.84
N GLN A 126 -1.71 12.58 8.04
CA GLN A 126 -1.99 13.76 8.87
C GLN A 126 -0.70 14.44 9.33
N GLN A 127 0.35 13.69 9.70
CA GLN A 127 1.64 14.24 10.07
C GLN A 127 2.31 14.95 8.88
N LEU A 128 2.37 14.29 7.73
CA LEU A 128 2.87 14.89 6.49
C LEU A 128 2.05 16.13 6.10
N ASN A 129 0.73 16.10 6.29
CA ASN A 129 -0.14 17.23 5.98
C ASN A 129 0.17 18.45 6.86
N ARG A 130 0.50 18.24 8.15
CA ARG A 130 0.95 19.32 9.05
C ARG A 130 2.27 19.92 8.57
N GLU A 131 3.24 19.08 8.22
CA GLU A 131 4.56 19.51 7.73
C GLU A 131 4.45 20.26 6.38
N MET A 132 3.52 19.83 5.53
CA MET A 132 3.29 20.38 4.20
C MET A 132 2.13 21.39 4.15
N GLN A 133 1.78 22.00 5.29
CA GLN A 133 0.86 23.13 5.39
C GLN A 133 -0.52 22.90 4.72
N GLY A 134 -1.12 21.72 4.89
CA GLY A 134 -2.45 21.40 4.37
C GLY A 134 -2.47 20.84 2.94
N ALA A 135 -1.30 20.65 2.31
CA ALA A 135 -1.23 20.20 0.92
C ALA A 135 -1.79 18.79 0.65
N LEU A 136 -2.04 17.98 1.69
CA LEU A 136 -2.60 16.62 1.61
C LEU A 136 -4.09 16.56 2.00
N ASP A 137 -4.77 17.69 2.26
CA ASP A 137 -6.17 17.71 2.71
C ASP A 137 -7.10 16.91 1.78
N THR A 138 -6.96 17.11 0.47
CA THR A 138 -7.77 16.39 -0.53
C THR A 138 -7.44 14.90 -0.57
N ALA A 139 -6.16 14.53 -0.40
CA ALA A 139 -5.74 13.14 -0.35
C ALA A 139 -6.32 12.42 0.87
N ILE A 140 -6.30 13.06 2.04
CA ILE A 140 -6.89 12.53 3.28
C ILE A 140 -8.40 12.37 3.13
N ALA A 141 -9.09 13.35 2.55
CA ALA A 141 -10.52 13.29 2.31
C ALA A 141 -10.90 12.14 1.35
N ILE A 142 -10.11 11.91 0.29
CA ILE A 142 -10.29 10.79 -0.63
C ILE A 142 -10.00 9.45 0.07
N PHE A 143 -8.88 9.34 0.78
CA PHE A 143 -8.46 8.12 1.49
C PHE A 143 -9.52 7.67 2.51
N THR A 144 -10.05 8.61 3.29
CA THR A 144 -11.05 8.34 4.33
C THR A 144 -12.50 8.27 3.82
N ASN A 145 -12.71 8.34 2.51
CA ASN A 145 -14.04 8.36 1.88
C ASN A 145 -14.96 9.53 2.32
N HIS A 146 -14.38 10.65 2.75
CA HIS A 146 -15.12 11.89 3.10
C HIS A 146 -15.17 12.90 1.95
N TYR A 147 -14.60 12.58 0.78
CA TYR A 147 -14.69 13.42 -0.41
C TYR A 147 -16.02 13.23 -1.17
N PRO A 148 -16.57 14.26 -1.86
CA PRO A 148 -17.84 14.15 -2.58
C PRO A 148 -17.84 13.15 -3.75
N LYS A 149 -16.74 13.09 -4.53
CA LYS A 149 -16.62 12.16 -5.67
C LYS A 149 -16.14 10.78 -5.20
N LYS A 150 -17.09 9.87 -4.94
CA LYS A 150 -16.84 8.54 -4.36
C LYS A 150 -15.96 7.63 -5.22
N PHE A 151 -16.07 7.72 -6.55
CA PHE A 151 -15.18 6.95 -7.44
C PHE A 151 -13.68 7.21 -7.20
N LEU A 152 -13.27 8.39 -6.70
CA LEU A 152 -11.87 8.65 -6.38
C LEU A 152 -11.38 7.80 -5.20
N HIS A 153 -12.23 7.62 -4.17
CA HIS A 153 -11.95 6.70 -3.08
C HIS A 153 -11.93 5.26 -3.59
N GLN A 154 -12.87 4.89 -4.47
CA GLN A 154 -12.96 3.52 -5.01
C GLN A 154 -11.77 3.12 -5.88
N LEU A 155 -11.09 4.09 -6.51
CA LEU A 155 -9.82 3.85 -7.18
C LEU A 155 -8.69 3.53 -6.18
N VAL A 156 -8.76 4.02 -4.95
CA VAL A 156 -7.78 3.74 -3.88
C VAL A 156 -8.12 2.46 -3.13
N SER A 157 -9.39 2.29 -2.73
CA SER A 157 -9.88 1.14 -1.98
C SER A 157 -11.28 0.76 -2.47
N GLY A 158 -11.43 -0.45 -3.01
CA GLY A 158 -12.66 -0.89 -3.64
C GLY A 158 -12.59 -2.34 -4.14
N GLN A 159 -13.51 -2.73 -5.01
CA GLN A 159 -13.44 -4.04 -5.68
C GLN A 159 -12.51 -4.02 -6.90
N LEU A 160 -12.33 -2.83 -7.48
CA LEU A 160 -11.55 -2.57 -8.68
C LEU A 160 -10.58 -1.40 -8.44
N ASP A 161 -10.05 -1.33 -7.22
CA ASP A 161 -9.01 -0.37 -6.89
C ASP A 161 -7.70 -0.69 -7.63
N VAL A 162 -6.84 0.31 -7.73
CA VAL A 162 -5.53 0.14 -8.38
C VAL A 162 -4.51 -0.54 -7.47
N ASP A 163 -4.76 -0.58 -6.16
CA ASP A 163 -4.00 -1.35 -5.17
C ASP A 163 -3.98 -2.84 -5.56
N ARG A 164 -5.16 -3.46 -5.67
CA ARG A 164 -5.32 -4.86 -6.08
C ARG A 164 -4.81 -5.13 -7.46
N MET A 165 -4.94 -4.17 -8.37
CA MET A 165 -4.39 -4.32 -9.71
C MET A 165 -2.86 -4.35 -9.69
N ASP A 166 -2.21 -3.58 -8.82
CA ASP A 166 -0.77 -3.66 -8.65
C ASP A 166 -0.36 -4.98 -8.01
N TYR A 167 -0.82 -5.23 -6.78
CA TYR A 167 -0.26 -6.34 -6.02
C TYR A 167 -0.53 -7.68 -6.71
N LEU A 168 -1.68 -7.90 -7.37
CA LEU A 168 -1.92 -9.18 -8.06
C LEU A 168 -0.90 -9.42 -9.18
N ASN A 169 -0.63 -8.41 -10.01
CA ASN A 169 0.38 -8.55 -11.07
C ASN A 169 1.79 -8.62 -10.52
N ARG A 170 2.11 -7.78 -9.54
CA ARG A 170 3.45 -7.69 -8.96
C ARG A 170 3.79 -8.95 -8.19
N ASP A 171 2.90 -9.43 -7.34
CA ASP A 171 3.08 -10.65 -6.58
C ASP A 171 3.20 -11.85 -7.52
N SER A 172 2.35 -11.93 -8.56
CA SER A 172 2.45 -12.95 -9.60
C SER A 172 3.81 -12.90 -10.33
N PHE A 173 4.27 -11.72 -10.70
CA PHE A 173 5.56 -11.51 -11.37
C PHE A 173 6.74 -11.98 -10.52
N PHE A 174 6.81 -11.56 -9.26
CA PHE A 174 7.93 -11.88 -8.38
C PHE A 174 7.88 -13.31 -7.83
N THR A 175 6.70 -13.92 -7.69
CA THR A 175 6.56 -15.32 -7.26
C THR A 175 6.77 -16.32 -8.41
N GLY A 176 6.56 -15.88 -9.65
CA GLY A 176 6.50 -16.76 -10.82
C GLY A 176 5.17 -17.51 -10.97
N VAL A 177 4.18 -17.22 -10.13
CA VAL A 177 2.83 -17.81 -10.22
C VAL A 177 2.03 -17.07 -11.29
N SER A 178 2.20 -17.50 -12.54
CA SER A 178 1.65 -16.84 -13.74
C SER A 178 0.12 -16.78 -13.78
N GLU A 179 -0.55 -17.66 -13.06
CA GLU A 179 -1.99 -17.75 -12.91
C GLU A 179 -2.59 -16.52 -12.22
N GLY A 180 -1.76 -15.75 -11.51
CA GLY A 180 -2.14 -14.48 -10.88
C GLY A 180 -2.13 -13.26 -11.80
N VAL A 181 -1.60 -13.37 -13.03
CA VAL A 181 -1.50 -12.23 -13.95
C VAL A 181 -2.89 -11.79 -14.40
N ILE A 182 -3.19 -10.51 -14.25
CA ILE A 182 -4.46 -9.91 -14.69
C ILE A 182 -4.24 -8.96 -15.88
N GLY A 183 -5.27 -8.75 -16.68
CA GLY A 183 -5.25 -7.74 -17.76
C GLY A 183 -5.49 -6.33 -17.24
N TYR A 184 -4.66 -5.82 -16.33
CA TYR A 184 -4.86 -4.53 -15.66
C TYR A 184 -5.06 -3.37 -16.66
N ASP A 185 -4.26 -3.32 -17.72
CA ASP A 185 -4.33 -2.27 -18.75
C ASP A 185 -5.72 -2.23 -19.40
N ARG A 186 -6.24 -3.41 -19.80
CA ARG A 186 -7.58 -3.53 -20.34
C ARG A 186 -8.64 -3.14 -19.29
N ILE A 187 -8.51 -3.56 -18.03
CA ILE A 187 -9.47 -3.19 -16.97
C ILE A 187 -9.52 -1.67 -16.82
N ILE A 188 -8.37 -1.02 -16.68
CA ILE A 188 -8.23 0.43 -16.57
C ILE A 188 -8.91 1.13 -17.76
N HIS A 189 -8.63 0.68 -18.99
CA HIS A 189 -9.26 1.23 -20.19
C HIS A 189 -10.78 1.05 -20.22
N MET A 190 -11.33 0.04 -19.53
CA MET A 190 -12.78 -0.19 -19.43
C MET A 190 -13.43 0.56 -18.26
N LEU A 191 -12.68 1.17 -17.34
CA LEU A 191 -13.24 1.95 -16.22
C LEU A 191 -14.08 3.13 -16.71
N THR A 192 -15.19 3.40 -16.03
CA THR A 192 -16.06 4.57 -16.25
C THR A 192 -16.67 4.99 -14.92
N VAL A 193 -17.37 6.11 -14.91
CA VAL A 193 -18.15 6.54 -13.74
C VAL A 193 -19.62 6.64 -14.13
N TYR A 194 -20.50 6.12 -13.29
CA TYR A 194 -21.95 6.25 -13.43
C TYR A 194 -22.53 6.59 -12.06
N GLU A 195 -23.33 7.66 -11.98
CA GLU A 195 -23.94 8.15 -10.72
C GLU A 195 -22.95 8.36 -9.56
N GLY A 196 -21.71 8.75 -9.88
CA GLY A 196 -20.65 9.01 -8.89
C GLY A 196 -19.82 7.79 -8.48
N GLU A 197 -20.18 6.61 -8.97
CA GLU A 197 -19.58 5.32 -8.65
C GLU A 197 -18.68 4.81 -9.78
N LEU A 198 -17.58 4.15 -9.42
CA LEU A 198 -16.65 3.51 -10.33
C LEU A 198 -17.30 2.25 -10.92
N MET A 199 -17.33 2.19 -12.24
CA MET A 199 -17.97 1.13 -13.01
C MET A 199 -17.03 0.61 -14.11
N VAL A 200 -17.40 -0.50 -14.73
CA VAL A 200 -16.70 -1.08 -15.88
C VAL A 200 -17.66 -1.16 -17.06
N GLN A 201 -17.20 -0.76 -18.23
CA GLN A 201 -17.95 -0.94 -19.47
C GLN A 201 -18.18 -2.43 -19.73
N GLU A 202 -19.38 -2.80 -20.20
CA GLU A 202 -19.80 -4.20 -20.39
C GLU A 202 -18.82 -5.05 -21.21
N LYS A 203 -18.21 -4.47 -22.25
CA LYS A 203 -17.15 -5.10 -23.07
C LYS A 203 -15.88 -5.53 -22.29
N GLY A 204 -15.76 -5.11 -21.03
CA GLY A 204 -14.71 -5.48 -20.10
C GLY A 204 -15.00 -6.71 -19.24
N ILE A 205 -16.18 -7.33 -19.35
CA ILE A 205 -16.64 -8.39 -18.43
C ILE A 205 -15.65 -9.55 -18.30
N TYR A 206 -15.07 -10.05 -19.39
CA TYR A 206 -14.09 -11.14 -19.36
C TYR A 206 -12.78 -10.76 -18.66
N SER A 207 -12.39 -9.49 -18.68
CA SER A 207 -11.23 -9.01 -17.91
C SER A 207 -11.51 -9.06 -16.41
N ILE A 208 -12.76 -8.77 -16.01
CA ILE A 208 -13.20 -8.84 -14.61
C ILE A 208 -13.33 -10.30 -14.16
N GLU A 209 -13.87 -11.19 -15.00
CA GLU A 209 -13.88 -12.63 -14.69
C GLU A 209 -12.46 -13.17 -14.48
N LYS A 210 -11.53 -12.85 -15.39
CA LYS A 210 -10.12 -13.22 -15.23
C LYS A 210 -9.52 -12.64 -13.95
N PHE A 211 -9.81 -11.38 -13.63
CA PHE A 211 -9.36 -10.75 -12.39
C PHE A 211 -9.83 -11.51 -11.15
N LEU A 212 -11.11 -11.87 -11.08
CA LEU A 212 -11.67 -12.61 -9.95
C LEU A 212 -11.07 -14.01 -9.80
N VAL A 213 -10.85 -14.72 -10.91
CA VAL A 213 -10.21 -16.04 -10.93
C VAL A 213 -8.75 -15.94 -10.48
N ALA A 214 -7.98 -15.02 -11.06
CA ALA A 214 -6.58 -14.80 -10.72
C ALA A 214 -6.41 -14.45 -9.23
N ARG A 215 -7.27 -13.56 -8.71
CA ARG A 215 -7.31 -13.24 -7.28
C ARG A 215 -7.53 -14.51 -6.44
N ARG A 216 -8.51 -15.34 -6.77
CA ARG A 216 -8.77 -16.59 -6.05
C ARG A 216 -7.56 -17.53 -6.07
N LEU A 217 -6.88 -17.65 -7.20
CA LEU A 217 -5.70 -18.50 -7.34
C LEU A 217 -4.53 -17.98 -6.51
N MET A 218 -4.26 -16.67 -6.54
CA MET A 218 -3.22 -16.04 -5.72
C MET A 218 -3.47 -16.22 -4.23
N TYR A 219 -4.74 -16.16 -3.78
CA TYR A 219 -5.09 -16.42 -2.39
C TYR A 219 -4.67 -17.82 -1.92
N TRP A 220 -4.96 -18.86 -2.69
CA TRP A 220 -4.66 -20.23 -2.27
C TRP A 220 -3.23 -20.65 -2.54
N GLN A 221 -2.66 -20.21 -3.66
CA GLN A 221 -1.32 -20.62 -4.05
C GLN A 221 -0.26 -19.83 -3.28
N VAL A 222 -0.45 -18.51 -3.10
CA VAL A 222 0.56 -17.63 -2.52
C VAL A 222 0.19 -17.21 -1.10
N TYR A 223 -0.90 -16.46 -0.93
CA TYR A 223 -1.18 -15.76 0.34
C TYR A 223 -1.47 -16.71 1.51
N LEU A 224 -2.20 -17.80 1.26
CA LEU A 224 -2.54 -18.83 2.26
C LEU A 224 -1.67 -20.08 2.13
N HIS A 225 -0.52 -19.99 1.47
CA HIS A 225 0.37 -21.14 1.37
C HIS A 225 0.79 -21.60 2.77
N LYS A 226 0.57 -22.89 3.07
CA LYS A 226 0.77 -23.49 4.40
C LYS A 226 2.11 -23.12 5.05
N THR A 227 3.20 -23.07 4.28
CA THR A 227 4.53 -22.72 4.79
C THR A 227 4.62 -21.26 5.23
N VAL A 228 4.01 -20.33 4.47
CA VAL A 228 3.96 -18.91 4.79
C VAL A 228 3.15 -18.70 6.07
N VAL A 229 1.94 -19.26 6.11
CA VAL A 229 1.05 -19.19 7.29
C VAL A 229 1.72 -19.82 8.53
N SER A 230 2.46 -20.92 8.35
CA SER A 230 3.20 -21.56 9.44
C SER A 230 4.33 -20.66 9.97
N ALA A 231 5.10 -20.04 9.08
CA ALA A 231 6.17 -19.10 9.46
C ALA A 231 5.62 -17.84 10.16
N GLU A 232 4.52 -17.28 9.66
CA GLU A 232 3.81 -16.17 10.31
C GLU A 232 3.32 -16.56 11.71
N SER A 233 2.69 -17.73 11.84
CA SER A 233 2.23 -18.24 13.14
C SER A 233 3.38 -18.43 14.13
N MET A 234 4.53 -18.93 13.67
CA MET A 234 5.73 -19.05 14.50
C MET A 234 6.24 -17.69 14.94
N LEU A 235 6.32 -16.71 14.04
CA LEU A 235 6.74 -15.34 14.38
C LEU A 235 5.82 -14.73 15.44
N VAL A 236 4.51 -14.87 15.28
CA VAL A 236 3.52 -14.42 16.26
C VAL A 236 3.81 -15.01 17.64
N LYS A 237 4.05 -16.32 17.73
CA LYS A 237 4.36 -16.99 19.00
C LYS A 237 5.67 -16.52 19.61
N ILE A 238 6.69 -16.25 18.80
CA ILE A 238 7.97 -15.70 19.26
C ILE A 238 7.75 -14.30 19.87
N ILE A 239 7.01 -13.43 19.20
CA ILE A 239 6.72 -12.07 19.70
C ILE A 239 5.88 -12.11 20.98
N GLN A 240 4.83 -12.94 21.03
CA GLN A 240 4.02 -13.14 22.23
C GLN A 240 4.89 -13.57 23.42
N ARG A 241 5.78 -14.55 23.20
CA ARG A 241 6.68 -15.04 24.25
C ARG A 241 7.69 -13.98 24.69
N ALA A 242 8.25 -13.21 23.76
CA ALA A 242 9.16 -12.11 24.07
C ALA A 242 8.48 -11.07 24.98
N ARG A 243 7.23 -10.72 24.69
CA ARG A 243 6.44 -9.78 25.53
C ARG A 243 6.14 -10.33 26.91
N GLU A 244 5.83 -11.62 27.05
CA GLU A 244 5.63 -12.26 28.36
C GLU A 244 6.87 -12.12 29.25
N ILE A 245 8.06 -12.39 28.69
CA ILE A 245 9.34 -12.29 29.39
C ILE A 245 9.63 -10.83 29.81
N ILE A 246 9.41 -9.86 28.92
CA ILE A 246 9.59 -8.44 29.22
C ILE A 246 8.62 -8.00 30.34
N ARG A 247 7.36 -8.45 30.28
CA ARG A 247 6.33 -8.14 31.30
C ARG A 247 6.61 -8.80 32.64
N SER A 248 7.31 -9.94 32.69
CA SER A 248 7.74 -10.57 33.96
C SER A 248 8.93 -9.85 34.61
N GLY A 249 9.41 -8.75 34.03
CA GLY A 249 10.51 -7.94 34.56
C GLY A 249 11.90 -8.42 34.15
N GLU A 250 12.00 -9.43 33.28
CA GLU A 250 13.27 -9.86 32.71
C GLU A 250 13.69 -8.95 31.57
N LYS A 251 14.98 -8.62 31.51
CA LYS A 251 15.54 -7.82 30.42
C LYS A 251 15.79 -8.71 29.21
N LEU A 252 15.01 -8.51 28.16
CA LEU A 252 15.26 -9.08 26.84
C LEU A 252 15.77 -7.97 25.92
N SER A 253 16.91 -8.20 25.25
CA SER A 253 17.34 -7.34 24.15
C SER A 253 17.13 -8.08 22.84
N SER A 254 16.39 -7.47 21.93
CA SER A 254 16.17 -7.99 20.58
C SER A 254 17.31 -7.66 19.61
N GLY A 255 18.33 -6.92 20.06
CA GLY A 255 19.43 -6.43 19.22
C GLY A 255 19.02 -5.28 18.27
N SER A 256 17.80 -4.76 18.41
CA SER A 256 17.26 -3.67 17.60
C SER A 256 16.50 -2.71 18.50
N ALA A 257 16.99 -1.47 18.63
CA ALA A 257 16.34 -0.46 19.47
C ALA A 257 14.88 -0.18 19.07
N PRO A 258 14.51 -0.10 17.77
CA PRO A 258 13.11 0.00 17.38
C PRO A 258 12.27 -1.20 17.82
N LEU A 259 12.77 -2.42 17.68
CA LEU A 259 12.03 -3.61 18.09
C LEU A 259 11.88 -3.69 19.61
N ASP A 260 12.93 -3.33 20.37
CA ASP A 260 12.86 -3.21 21.83
C ASP A 260 11.79 -2.18 22.24
N PHE A 261 11.74 -1.03 21.57
CA PHE A 261 10.70 -0.02 21.76
C PHE A 261 9.31 -0.60 21.53
N PHE A 262 9.04 -1.23 20.37
CA PHE A 262 7.73 -1.82 20.06
C PHE A 262 7.34 -3.00 20.95
N LEU A 263 8.31 -3.78 21.44
CA LEU A 263 8.05 -4.88 22.38
C LEU A 263 7.69 -4.35 23.78
N SER A 264 8.28 -3.22 24.17
CA SER A 264 8.05 -2.57 25.47
C SER A 264 6.80 -1.68 25.52
N LEU A 265 6.28 -1.26 24.36
CA LEU A 265 5.09 -0.41 24.26
C LEU A 265 3.91 -0.98 25.04
N THR A 266 3.34 -0.14 25.89
CA THR A 266 2.06 -0.41 26.54
C THR A 266 0.92 0.28 25.77
N PRO A 267 -0.33 -0.22 25.86
CA PRO A 267 -1.47 0.40 25.16
C PRO A 267 -1.74 1.87 25.52
N GLN A 268 -1.06 2.43 26.54
CA GLN A 268 -1.23 3.79 27.04
C GLN A 268 -0.14 4.76 26.54
N ASP A 269 0.91 4.25 25.88
CA ASP A 269 2.02 5.07 25.38
C ASP A 269 1.65 5.70 24.02
N SER A 270 1.29 6.99 24.04
CA SER A 270 0.85 7.73 22.85
C SER A 270 1.92 8.66 22.25
N SER A 271 3.01 8.94 22.96
CA SER A 271 4.03 9.90 22.53
C SER A 271 5.23 9.23 21.85
N GLY A 272 5.63 9.76 20.68
CA GLY A 272 6.90 9.40 20.01
C GLY A 272 6.91 8.12 19.17
N TRP A 273 5.85 7.30 19.20
CA TRP A 273 5.87 6.03 18.46
C TRP A 273 5.89 6.22 16.93
N LEU A 274 5.27 7.28 16.39
CA LEU A 274 5.32 7.59 14.96
C LEU A 274 6.74 7.91 14.50
N GLU A 275 7.54 8.62 15.30
CA GLU A 275 8.94 8.88 14.95
C GLU A 275 9.75 7.58 14.92
N ALA A 276 9.57 6.72 15.92
CA ALA A 276 10.18 5.38 15.94
C ALA A 276 9.72 4.51 14.78
N PHE A 277 8.48 4.70 14.31
CA PHE A 277 7.90 4.01 13.16
C PHE A 277 8.47 4.49 11.81
N SER A 278 9.08 5.68 11.77
CA SER A 278 9.74 6.21 10.56
C SER A 278 11.10 5.59 10.26
N LEU A 279 11.71 4.94 11.25
CA LEU A 279 13.07 4.36 11.22
C LEU A 279 13.14 3.04 10.42
#